data_AF-A0A6B2QLI4-F1
#
_entry.id   AF-A0A6B2QLI4-F1
#
_cell.length_a   1.000
_cell.length_b   1.000
_cell.length_c   1.000
_cell.angle_alpha   90.00
_cell.angle_beta   90.00
_cell.angle_gamma   90.00
#
_symmetry.space_group_name_H-M   'P 1'
#
loop_
_entity.id
_entity.type
_entity.pdbx_description
1 polymer ?
#
loop_
_entity_poly.entity_id
_entity_poly.type
_entity_poly.pdbx_seq_one_letter_code
_entity_poly.pdbx_strand_id
1 'polypeptide(L)' 'GNSGVEAAIDLAGIVEHVTLVEFDTKLRADQVLQNKLHSLPNTTVIMNALSTEVLGDGSQVTGLKYKDRA' A
#
# COMPACT_ATOMS: atom_id res chain seq x y z
N GLY A 1 7.08 -2.39 5.40
CA GLY A 1 7.56 -2.72 6.78
C GLY A 1 6.45 -2.55 7.82
N ASN A 2 6.67 -2.86 9.11
CA ASN A 2 5.62 -2.87 10.16
C ASN A 2 4.73 -1.63 10.16
N SER A 3 5.30 -0.45 10.33
CA SER A 3 4.51 0.79 10.44
C SER A 3 3.63 1.07 9.21
N GLY A 4 4.10 0.72 8.00
CA GLY A 4 3.29 0.88 6.79
C GLY A 4 2.12 -0.10 6.72
N VAL A 5 2.31 -1.34 7.20
CA VAL A 5 1.24 -2.35 7.26
C VAL A 5 0.22 -2.00 8.35
N GLU A 6 0.66 -1.55 9.52
CA GLU A 6 -0.23 -1.07 10.58
C GLU A 6 -1.08 0.11 10.11
N ALA A 7 -0.45 1.12 9.50
CA ALA A 7 -1.16 2.27 8.96
C ALA A 7 -2.20 1.87 7.88
N ALA A 8 -1.88 0.89 7.04
CA ALA A 8 -2.83 0.39 6.04
C ALA A 8 -4.04 -0.33 6.68
N ILE A 9 -3.81 -1.11 7.74
CA ILE A 9 -4.88 -1.77 8.51
C ILE A 9 -5.78 -0.72 9.19
N ASP A 10 -5.18 0.29 9.80
CA ASP A 10 -5.91 1.35 10.50
C ASP A 10 -6.79 2.16 9.53
N LEU A 11 -6.22 2.58 8.39
CA LEU A 11 -6.95 3.32 7.37
C LEU A 11 -8.08 2.50 6.74
N ALA A 12 -7.87 1.20 6.52
CA ALA A 12 -8.87 0.32 5.92
C ALA A 12 -10.18 0.24 6.73
N GLY A 13 -10.16 0.63 8.01
CA GLY A 13 -11.37 0.74 8.84
C GLY A 13 -12.24 1.97 8.56
N ILE A 14 -11.73 2.98 7.84
CA ILE A 14 -12.43 4.26 7.62
C ILE A 14 -12.45 4.75 6.16
N VAL A 15 -11.66 4.16 5.26
CA VAL A 15 -11.66 4.51 3.83
C VAL A 15 -12.31 3.44 2.96
N GLU A 16 -12.65 3.81 1.73
CA GLU A 16 -13.21 2.88 0.74
C GLU A 16 -12.23 1.73 0.39
N HIS A 17 -10.97 2.06 0.08
CA HIS A 17 -9.94 1.07 -0.28
C HIS A 17 -8.53 1.57 0.07
N VAL A 18 -7.63 0.64 0.41
CA VAL A 18 -6.21 0.92 0.66
C VAL A 18 -5.33 0.09 -0.25
N THR A 19 -4.40 0.75 -0.95
CA THR A 19 -3.33 0.05 -1.70
C THR A 19 -2.00 0.28 -0.99
N LEU A 20 -1.36 -0.79 -0.52
CA LEU A 20 -0.01 -0.75 0.04
C LEU A 20 1.02 -1.08 -1.05
N VAL A 21 1.92 -0.13 -1.29
CA VAL A 21 2.99 -0.24 -2.30
C VAL A 21 4.29 -0.58 -1.59
N GLU A 22 4.86 -1.74 -1.91
CA GLU A 22 6.12 -2.26 -1.36
C GLU A 22 7.19 -2.33 -2.46
N PHE A 23 8.35 -1.76 -2.17
CA PHE A 23 9.47 -1.69 -3.11
C PHE A 23 10.16 -3.04 -3.29
N ASP A 24 10.26 -3.82 -2.20
CA ASP A 24 10.92 -5.12 -2.19
C ASP A 24 10.02 -6.22 -2.78
N THR A 25 10.62 -7.39 -2.98
CA THR A 25 9.98 -8.64 -3.42
C THR A 25 9.12 -9.30 -2.32
N LYS A 26 9.16 -8.77 -1.09
CA LYS A 26 8.46 -9.30 0.07
C LYS A 26 8.09 -8.20 1.05
N LEU A 27 7.00 -8.40 1.78
CA LEU A 27 6.69 -7.59 2.96
C LEU A 27 7.61 -7.97 4.12
N ARG A 28 8.21 -6.95 4.74
CA ARG A 28 9.10 -7.09 5.91
C ARG A 28 8.39 -6.90 7.25
N ALA A 29 7.06 -6.77 7.24
CA ALA A 29 6.29 -6.66 8.47
C ALA A 29 6.17 -8.03 9.17
N ASP A 30 5.83 -8.03 10.46
CA ASP A 30 5.57 -9.25 11.20
C ASP A 30 4.41 -10.02 10.57
N GLN A 31 4.51 -11.35 10.58
CA GLN A 31 3.54 -12.22 9.88
C GLN A 31 2.11 -12.00 10.37
N VAL A 32 1.91 -11.69 11.66
CA VAL A 32 0.59 -11.41 12.23
C VAL A 32 -0.07 -10.18 11.58
N LEU A 33 0.72 -9.13 11.30
CA LEU A 33 0.24 -7.92 10.64
C LEU A 33 -0.04 -8.19 9.15
N GLN A 34 0.82 -8.95 8.47
CA GLN A 34 0.57 -9.36 7.08
C GLN A 34 -0.73 -10.17 6.96
N ASN A 35 -0.93 -11.15 7.85
CA ASN A 35 -2.15 -11.97 7.88
C ASN A 35 -3.40 -11.11 8.10
N LYS A 36 -3.33 -10.14 9.04
CA LYS A 36 -4.42 -9.20 9.28
C LYS A 36 -4.71 -8.36 8.04
N LEU A 37 -3.69 -7.76 7.42
CA LEU A 37 -3.85 -6.94 6.21
C LEU A 37 -4.52 -7.73 5.08
N HIS A 38 -4.07 -8.97 4.82
CA HIS A 38 -4.62 -9.85 3.78
C HIS A 38 -6.02 -10.39 4.08
N SER A 39 -6.48 -10.32 5.33
CA SER A 39 -7.85 -10.70 5.70
C SER A 39 -8.88 -9.61 5.40
N LEU A 40 -8.44 -8.38 5.14
CA LEU A 40 -9.32 -7.25 4.89
C LEU A 40 -9.80 -7.27 3.42
N PRO A 41 -11.11 -7.08 3.16
CA PRO A 41 -11.66 -7.20 1.80
C PRO A 41 -11.36 -5.99 0.91
N ASN A 42 -10.90 -4.87 1.49
CA ASN A 42 -10.69 -3.60 0.82
C ASN A 42 -9.21 -3.16 0.80
N THR A 43 -8.29 -4.13 0.82
CA THR A 43 -6.86 -3.87 0.74
C THR A 43 -6.23 -4.59 -0.45
N THR A 44 -5.25 -3.92 -1.07
CA THR A 44 -4.40 -4.51 -2.11
C THR A 44 -2.94 -4.29 -1.74
N VAL A 45 -2.08 -5.30 -1.94
CA VAL A 45 -0.63 -5.19 -1.78
C VAL A 45 0.03 -5.31 -3.15
N ILE A 46 0.85 -4.34 -3.50
CA ILE A 46 1.67 -4.35 -4.73
C ILE A 46 3.14 -4.43 -4.30
N MET A 47 3.81 -5.53 -4.66
CA MET A 47 5.25 -5.73 -4.42
C MET A 47 6.05 -5.35 -5.67
N ASN A 48 7.38 -5.28 -5.55
CA ASN A 48 8.29 -4.87 -6.62
C ASN A 48 7.99 -3.46 -7.19
N ALA A 49 7.28 -2.61 -6.47
CA ALA A 49 6.79 -1.35 -7.01
C ALA A 49 7.65 -0.17 -6.53
N LEU A 50 8.29 0.52 -7.48
CA LEU A 50 8.94 1.80 -7.23
C LEU A 50 8.00 2.93 -7.60
N SER A 51 7.51 3.67 -6.60
CA SER A 51 6.81 4.94 -6.82
C SER A 51 7.71 5.92 -7.57
N THR A 52 7.22 6.48 -8.67
CA THR A 52 7.99 7.39 -9.53
C THR A 52 7.44 8.81 -9.54
N GLU A 53 6.12 8.98 -9.44
CA GLU A 53 5.48 10.28 -9.57
C GLU A 53 4.14 10.32 -8.82
N VAL A 54 3.90 11.39 -8.06
CA VAL A 54 2.58 11.72 -7.52
C VAL A 54 1.85 12.57 -8.55
N LEU A 55 0.66 12.14 -8.97
CA LEU A 55 -0.17 12.85 -9.94
C LEU A 55 -1.19 13.74 -9.21
N GLY A 56 -1.45 14.90 -9.79
CA GLY A 56 -2.49 15.82 -9.30
C GLY A 56 -3.06 16.68 -10.41
N ASP A 57 -4.23 17.25 -10.15
CA ASP A 57 -4.93 18.18 -11.05
C ASP A 57 -4.55 19.65 -10.82
N GLY A 58 -3.54 19.90 -9.99
CA GLY A 58 -3.11 21.23 -9.54
C GLY A 58 -3.73 21.68 -8.21
N SER A 59 -4.75 20.99 -7.73
CA SER A 59 -5.42 21.28 -6.45
C SER A 59 -5.36 20.11 -5.45
N GLN A 60 -5.40 18.88 -5.95
CA GLN A 60 -5.39 17.67 -5.14
C GLN A 60 -4.64 16.52 -5.81
N VAL A 61 -4.30 15.50 -5.01
CA VAL A 61 -3.71 14.25 -5.50
C VAL A 61 -4.81 13.43 -6.19
N THR A 62 -4.51 12.94 -7.39
CA THR A 62 -5.42 12.10 -8.18
C THR A 62 -4.87 10.71 -8.45
N GLY A 63 -3.58 10.47 -8.18
CA GLY A 63 -3.00 9.15 -8.30
C GLY A 63 -1.51 9.08 -7.99
N LEU A 64 -0.97 7.86 -8.11
CA LEU A 64 0.45 7.56 -7.95
C LEU A 64 0.89 6.71 -9.14
N LYS A 65 1.89 7.17 -9.89
CA LYS A 65 2.59 6.30 -10.85
C LYS A 65 3.66 5.51 -10.12
N TYR A 66 3.73 4.23 -10.42
CA TYR A 66 4.82 3.37 -10.02
C TYR A 66 5.35 2.60 -11.23
N LYS A 67 6.62 2.19 -11.14
CA LYS A 67 7.25 1.26 -12.06
C LYS A 67 7.32 -0.11 -11.40
N ASP A 68 6.81 -1.12 -12.09
CA ASP A 68 7.07 -2.52 -11.73
C ASP A 68 8.55 -2.86 -12.00
N ARG A 69 9.19 -3.50 -11.04
CA ARG A 69 10.60 -3.90 -11.05
C ARG A 69 10.81 -5.40 -11.30
N ALA A 70 9.72 -6.17 -11.44
CA ALA A 70 9.77 -7.59 -11.80
C ALA A 70 10.19 -7.81 -13.26
#